data_AF-A0A6P8D909-F1
#
_entry.id   AF-A0A6P8D909-F1
#
_cell.length_a   1.000
_cell.length_b   1.000
_cell.length_c   1.000
_cell.angle_alpha   90.00
_cell.angle_beta   90.00
_cell.angle_gamma   90.00
#
_symmetry.space_group_name_H-M   'P 1'
#
loop_
_entity.id
_entity.type
_entity.pdbx_description
1 polymer ?
#
loop_
_entity_poly.entity_id
_entity_poly.type
_entity_poly.pdbx_seq_one_letter_code
_entity_poly.pdbx_strand_id
1 'polypeptide(L)'
;MLIEDIGRRRLHMAASLRTTIVLIGLFCISNSLSCWAGQSVPDVTVLSFICNTQGRPQDPKLFGKSVSYIWKNLPTETPEHGFDYYTTSPYTQEVVYAHGVCNGRLSNDQCTTCLLEAFHQVFQICIFTPIGVQMKLQDCRIRLSCYADTEDKTVVSYVCSSQMYSEDNSYFTYALNYMMRLVAEETAEHGFDYYGHSPDGKDMVYAHGVCNGKLSKNQCTGCVFEAFGDVFDLCPWKPIGAQVERLDCRIRYENYPFM
;
A
#
# COMPACT_ATOMS: atom_id res chain seq x y z
N MET A 1 -5.47 63.32 77.45
CA MET A 1 -4.89 64.46 76.71
C MET A 1 -4.36 63.85 75.41
N LEU A 2 -5.24 63.74 74.39
CA LEU A 2 -5.37 64.73 73.29
C LEU A 2 -4.07 64.69 72.44
N ILE A 3 -4.02 64.31 71.15
CA ILE A 3 -4.95 64.55 70.03
C ILE A 3 -4.50 63.71 68.79
N GLU A 4 -5.50 63.15 68.07
CA GLU A 4 -5.76 62.91 66.61
C GLU A 4 -4.64 62.42 65.65
N ASP A 5 -4.77 61.38 64.79
CA ASP A 5 -5.85 60.79 63.94
C ASP A 5 -5.96 61.35 62.50
N ILE A 6 -6.36 60.45 61.57
CA ILE A 6 -6.84 60.59 60.17
C ILE A 6 -5.77 60.48 59.07
N GLY A 7 -5.83 59.61 58.06
CA GLY A 7 -6.79 58.60 57.57
C GLY A 7 -6.20 57.92 56.31
N ARG A 8 -6.26 56.59 56.16
CA ARG A 8 -7.29 55.76 55.49
C ARG A 8 -7.10 55.54 53.95
N ARG A 9 -6.64 54.32 53.63
CA ARG A 9 -7.05 53.35 52.55
C ARG A 9 -7.04 53.73 51.05
N ARG A 10 -6.32 52.93 50.24
CA ARG A 10 -6.79 51.83 49.33
C ARG A 10 -5.56 51.27 48.57
N LEU A 11 -5.08 50.04 48.82
CA LEU A 11 -5.41 48.76 48.18
C LEU A 11 -5.48 48.76 46.64
N HIS A 12 -4.50 48.08 46.00
CA HIS A 12 -4.59 46.99 45.01
C HIS A 12 -3.26 46.95 44.21
N MET A 13 -2.37 45.99 44.43
CA MET A 13 -2.31 44.60 43.91
C MET A 13 -1.32 44.46 42.74
N ALA A 14 -0.57 43.35 42.79
CA ALA A 14 0.12 42.65 41.69
C ALA A 14 1.39 43.31 41.10
N ALA A 15 2.44 42.60 40.70
CA ALA A 15 2.84 41.22 40.91
C ALA A 15 4.29 41.08 40.42
N SER A 16 5.09 40.34 41.17
CA SER A 16 6.11 39.38 40.74
C SER A 16 6.52 39.36 39.25
N LEU A 17 7.77 39.72 38.95
CA LEU A 17 8.48 39.24 37.76
C LEU A 17 9.71 38.42 38.19
N ARG A 18 9.51 37.10 38.32
CA ARG A 18 10.58 36.10 38.21
C ARG A 18 10.61 35.66 36.76
N THR A 19 11.75 35.75 36.10
CA THR A 19 11.98 35.05 34.83
C THR A 19 13.26 34.25 34.94
N THR A 20 13.05 32.94 34.99
CA THR A 20 14.00 31.86 35.22
C THR A 20 14.87 31.66 33.97
N ILE A 21 16.20 31.66 34.12
CA ILE A 21 17.11 31.14 33.09
C ILE A 21 17.06 29.62 33.18
N VAL A 22 16.64 28.97 32.10
CA VAL A 22 16.62 27.50 31.95
C VAL A 22 18.07 27.00 31.84
N LEU A 23 18.56 26.36 32.90
CA LEU A 23 19.77 25.55 32.84
C LEU A 23 19.43 24.24 32.13
N ILE A 24 20.06 24.00 30.98
CA ILE A 24 20.04 22.69 30.31
C ILE A 24 20.80 21.73 31.23
N GLY A 25 20.05 20.87 31.94
CA GLY A 25 20.60 19.85 32.83
C GLY A 25 21.09 18.65 32.04
N LEU A 26 22.42 18.53 31.88
CA LEU A 26 23.10 17.26 31.64
C LEU A 26 23.32 16.59 33.00
N PHE A 27 22.39 15.72 33.42
CA PHE A 27 22.56 14.83 34.56
C PHE A 27 22.80 13.41 34.02
N CYS A 28 24.05 12.97 33.91
CA CYS A 28 24.39 11.55 34.03
C CYS A 28 25.08 11.43 35.40
N ILE A 29 24.37 10.94 36.43
CA ILE A 29 24.96 10.58 37.72
C ILE A 29 25.02 9.04 37.81
N SER A 30 26.24 8.58 38.08
CA SER A 30 26.77 7.24 38.30
C SER A 30 25.83 6.08 38.68
N ASN A 31 26.10 4.93 38.03
CA ASN A 31 25.70 3.55 38.35
C ASN A 31 24.18 3.29 38.31
N SER A 32 23.52 2.82 37.26
CA SER A 32 23.88 1.83 36.23
C SER A 32 23.06 2.05 34.94
N LEU A 33 22.69 3.30 34.65
CA LEU A 33 22.05 3.66 33.39
C LEU A 33 23.11 4.13 32.40
N SER A 34 23.41 3.30 31.41
CA SER A 34 23.93 3.81 30.15
C SER A 34 22.95 4.89 29.64
N CYS A 35 23.45 6.11 29.48
CA CYS A 35 22.75 7.17 28.76
C CYS A 35 22.70 6.68 27.28
N TRP A 36 21.64 5.95 26.88
CA TRP A 36 21.44 5.50 25.48
C TRP A 36 21.12 6.72 24.63
N ALA A 37 22.17 7.38 24.14
CA ALA A 37 22.05 8.28 23.02
C ALA A 37 21.63 7.46 21.78
N GLY A 38 20.37 7.60 21.35
CA GLY A 38 19.99 7.41 19.94
C GLY A 38 19.29 6.12 19.52
N GLN A 39 18.31 5.61 20.26
CA GLN A 39 17.23 4.85 19.60
C GLN A 39 16.02 5.75 19.48
N SER A 40 15.85 6.36 18.30
CA SER A 40 14.60 7.03 17.94
C SER A 40 13.48 5.98 17.93
N VAL A 41 12.64 5.94 18.96
CA VAL A 41 11.43 5.09 18.98
C VAL A 41 10.58 5.43 17.75
N PRO A 42 9.98 4.45 17.05
CA PRO A 42 9.11 4.74 15.91
C PRO A 42 7.96 5.66 16.34
N ASP A 43 7.62 6.63 15.49
CA ASP A 43 6.45 7.48 15.69
C ASP A 43 5.18 6.69 15.37
N VAL A 44 4.43 6.39 16.43
CA VAL A 44 3.20 5.60 16.39
C VAL A 44 1.94 6.48 16.36
N THR A 45 2.08 7.78 16.05
CA THR A 45 0.94 8.68 15.91
C THR A 45 -0.01 8.17 14.82
N VAL A 46 -1.27 7.92 15.19
CA VAL A 46 -2.31 7.48 14.25
C VAL A 46 -2.63 8.62 13.28
N LEU A 47 -2.43 8.38 11.98
CA LEU A 47 -2.74 9.34 10.92
C LEU A 47 -4.11 9.12 10.30
N SER A 48 -4.46 7.85 10.02
CA SER A 48 -5.73 7.49 9.42
C SER A 48 -6.04 6.01 9.63
N PHE A 49 -7.32 5.67 9.73
CA PHE A 49 -7.77 4.28 9.80
C PHE A 49 -9.06 4.05 9.01
N ILE A 50 -9.23 2.84 8.50
CA ILE A 50 -10.45 2.34 7.86
C ILE A 50 -10.73 0.95 8.42
N CYS A 51 -11.93 0.74 8.96
CA CYS A 51 -12.40 -0.57 9.42
C CYS A 51 -13.61 -0.97 8.55
N ASN A 52 -13.48 -2.01 7.73
CA ASN A 52 -14.58 -2.52 6.93
C ASN A 52 -15.46 -3.46 7.77
N THR A 53 -16.68 -3.00 8.07
CA THR A 53 -17.70 -3.74 8.82
C THR A 53 -18.89 -4.19 7.97
N GLN A 54 -18.86 -3.95 6.65
CA GLN A 54 -20.00 -4.23 5.76
C GLN A 54 -20.16 -5.72 5.41
N GLY A 55 -19.25 -6.57 5.86
CA GLY A 55 -19.40 -8.03 5.78
C GLY A 55 -18.97 -8.72 7.07
N ARG A 56 -19.41 -9.96 7.22
CA ARG A 56 -19.02 -10.84 8.34
C ARG A 56 -18.31 -12.07 7.78
N PRO A 57 -17.29 -12.60 8.48
CA PRO A 57 -16.71 -13.89 8.11
C PRO A 57 -17.80 -14.97 8.13
N GLN A 58 -17.73 -15.92 7.20
CA GLN A 58 -18.67 -17.05 7.15
C GLN A 58 -18.45 -17.96 8.37
N ASP A 59 -17.18 -18.18 8.75
CA ASP A 59 -16.79 -18.82 10.00
C ASP A 59 -15.88 -17.89 10.86
N PRO A 60 -16.44 -17.23 11.89
CA PRO A 60 -15.68 -16.35 12.78
C PRO A 60 -14.49 -17.03 13.50
N LYS A 61 -14.56 -18.34 13.76
CA LYS A 61 -13.48 -19.06 14.45
C LYS A 61 -12.31 -19.31 13.51
N LEU A 62 -12.59 -19.71 12.26
CA LEU A 62 -11.55 -19.90 11.24
C LEU A 62 -10.93 -18.56 10.85
N PHE A 63 -11.75 -17.53 10.66
CA PHE A 63 -11.26 -16.17 10.42
C PHE A 63 -10.34 -15.68 11.54
N GLY A 64 -10.72 -15.90 12.81
CA GLY A 64 -9.87 -15.59 13.96
C GLY A 64 -8.51 -16.29 13.92
N LYS A 65 -8.43 -17.53 13.40
CA LYS A 65 -7.14 -18.23 13.20
C LYS A 65 -6.30 -17.57 12.11
N SER A 66 -6.90 -17.22 10.97
CA SER A 66 -6.21 -16.49 9.90
C SER A 66 -5.65 -15.16 10.39
N VAL A 67 -6.45 -14.34 11.08
CA VAL A 67 -6.00 -13.06 11.66
C VAL A 67 -4.89 -13.29 12.68
N SER A 68 -5.01 -14.31 13.54
CA SER A 68 -3.99 -14.64 14.54
C SER A 68 -2.65 -15.06 13.90
N TYR A 69 -2.68 -15.77 12.78
CA TYR A 69 -1.48 -16.10 12.02
C TYR A 69 -0.82 -14.83 11.48
N ILE A 70 -1.59 -13.94 10.86
CA ILE A 70 -1.09 -12.70 10.28
C ILE A 70 -0.49 -11.78 11.36
N TRP A 71 -1.18 -11.63 12.49
CA TRP A 71 -0.69 -10.83 13.62
C TRP A 71 0.69 -11.28 14.13
N LYS A 72 0.97 -12.59 14.08
CA LYS A 72 2.26 -13.14 14.51
C LYS A 72 3.36 -12.99 13.47
N ASN A 73 3.06 -13.21 12.19
CA ASN A 73 4.07 -13.26 11.14
C ASN A 73 4.34 -11.89 10.51
N LEU A 74 3.31 -11.09 10.23
CA LEU A 74 3.48 -9.84 9.50
C LEU A 74 4.51 -8.89 10.15
N PRO A 75 4.48 -8.63 11.48
CA PRO A 75 5.43 -7.73 12.12
C PRO A 75 6.89 -8.21 12.05
N THR A 76 7.11 -9.53 12.12
CA THR A 76 8.46 -10.11 12.14
C THR A 76 9.05 -10.29 10.76
N GLU A 77 8.23 -10.58 9.75
CA GLU A 77 8.69 -10.80 8.38
C GLU A 77 8.91 -9.50 7.60
N THR A 78 8.14 -8.45 7.88
CA THR A 78 8.23 -7.16 7.17
C THR A 78 9.64 -6.56 7.15
N PRO A 79 10.37 -6.44 8.28
CA PRO A 79 11.72 -5.88 8.25
C PRO A 79 12.73 -6.76 7.51
N GLU A 80 12.55 -8.09 7.52
CA GLU A 80 13.43 -9.04 6.80
C GLU A 80 13.20 -9.01 5.29
N HIS A 81 12.05 -8.50 4.84
CA HIS A 81 11.66 -8.39 3.43
C HIS A 81 11.73 -6.94 2.91
N GLY A 82 12.67 -6.14 3.44
CA GLY A 82 12.93 -4.79 2.92
C GLY A 82 11.92 -3.73 3.36
N PHE A 83 11.28 -3.93 4.53
CA PHE A 83 10.33 -3.00 5.15
C PHE A 83 9.01 -2.81 4.40
N ASP A 84 8.74 -3.63 3.37
CA ASP A 84 7.48 -3.66 2.60
C ASP A 84 7.16 -5.12 2.26
N TYR A 85 6.16 -5.70 2.91
CA TYR A 85 5.92 -7.15 2.85
C TYR A 85 4.45 -7.52 2.78
N TYR A 86 4.14 -8.40 1.82
CA TYR A 86 2.82 -8.99 1.61
C TYR A 86 2.81 -10.44 2.06
N THR A 87 1.73 -10.87 2.71
CA THR A 87 1.57 -12.27 3.13
C THR A 87 0.10 -12.67 3.19
N THR A 88 -0.14 -13.98 3.24
CA THR A 88 -1.48 -14.57 3.30
C THR A 88 -1.53 -15.64 4.39
N SER A 89 -2.68 -15.79 5.04
CA SER A 89 -2.84 -16.91 5.98
C SER A 89 -2.75 -18.26 5.25
N PRO A 90 -2.20 -19.31 5.89
CA PRO A 90 -1.94 -20.60 5.22
C PRO A 90 -3.20 -21.47 5.10
N TYR A 91 -4.38 -20.92 5.38
CA TYR A 91 -5.64 -21.65 5.41
C TYR A 91 -6.37 -21.51 4.07
N THR A 92 -7.21 -22.49 3.74
CA THR A 92 -7.98 -22.50 2.48
C THR A 92 -9.37 -21.89 2.61
N GLN A 93 -9.84 -21.69 3.84
CA GLN A 93 -11.11 -21.04 4.18
C GLN A 93 -10.83 -19.81 5.04
N GLU A 94 -11.65 -18.77 4.91
CA GLU A 94 -11.48 -17.51 5.64
C GLU A 94 -10.05 -16.95 5.51
N VAL A 95 -9.53 -16.97 4.28
CA VAL A 95 -8.16 -16.50 3.98
C VAL A 95 -8.05 -15.02 4.31
N VAL A 96 -6.93 -14.63 4.92
CA VAL A 96 -6.61 -13.22 5.19
C VAL A 96 -5.36 -12.84 4.43
N TYR A 97 -5.46 -11.77 3.65
CA TYR A 97 -4.38 -11.12 2.95
C TYR A 97 -3.91 -9.94 3.80
N ALA A 98 -2.60 -9.72 3.83
CA ALA A 98 -2.01 -8.72 4.69
C ALA A 98 -0.82 -8.03 4.04
N HIS A 99 -0.68 -6.75 4.36
CA HIS A 99 0.42 -5.91 3.91
C HIS A 99 0.96 -5.08 5.07
N GLY A 100 2.26 -5.13 5.30
CA GLY A 100 2.97 -4.35 6.31
C GLY A 100 4.02 -3.47 5.65
N VAL A 101 4.07 -2.20 6.02
CA VAL A 101 5.09 -1.26 5.52
C VAL A 101 5.61 -0.41 6.66
N CYS A 102 6.93 -0.24 6.70
CA CYS A 102 7.64 0.61 7.65
C CYS A 102 8.42 1.70 6.92
N ASN A 103 8.70 2.79 7.62
CA ASN A 103 9.68 3.78 7.20
C ASN A 103 11.07 3.12 7.13
N GLY A 104 11.72 3.15 5.96
CA GLY A 104 13.01 2.49 5.73
C GLY A 104 14.20 3.04 6.52
N ARG A 105 13.99 4.05 7.37
CA ARG A 105 14.99 4.56 8.33
C ARG A 105 14.96 3.82 9.67
N LEU A 106 13.94 3.02 9.93
CA LEU A 106 13.82 2.24 11.15
C LEU A 106 14.76 1.02 11.14
N SER A 107 15.18 0.57 12.32
CA SER A 107 15.75 -0.76 12.49
C SER A 107 14.68 -1.85 12.40
N ASN A 108 15.09 -3.11 12.26
CA ASN A 108 14.17 -4.26 12.21
C ASN A 108 13.27 -4.33 13.46
N ASP A 109 13.85 -4.12 14.65
CA ASP A 109 13.12 -4.11 15.92
C ASP A 109 12.12 -2.95 16.00
N GLN A 110 12.50 -1.77 15.49
CA GLN A 110 11.63 -0.59 15.48
C GLN A 110 10.46 -0.78 14.50
N CYS A 111 10.71 -1.35 13.32
CA CYS A 111 9.65 -1.70 12.37
C CYS A 111 8.68 -2.72 12.99
N THR A 112 9.21 -3.78 13.60
CA THR A 112 8.41 -4.79 14.31
C THR A 112 7.53 -4.13 15.38
N THR A 113 8.12 -3.26 16.20
CA THR A 113 7.42 -2.54 17.27
C THR A 113 6.31 -1.65 16.71
N CYS A 114 6.59 -0.90 15.63
CA CYS A 114 5.58 -0.04 15.00
C CYS A 114 4.39 -0.84 14.46
N LEU A 115 4.65 -1.95 13.76
CA LEU A 115 3.58 -2.78 13.20
C LEU A 115 2.75 -3.46 14.31
N LEU A 116 3.38 -3.89 15.41
CA LEU A 116 2.67 -4.39 16.59
C LEU A 116 1.77 -3.31 17.20
N GLU A 117 2.25 -2.08 17.31
CA GLU A 117 1.42 -0.96 17.78
C GLU A 117 0.27 -0.68 16.81
N ALA A 118 0.49 -0.77 15.49
CA ALA A 118 -0.59 -0.62 14.52
C ALA A 118 -1.69 -1.68 14.73
N PHE A 119 -1.33 -2.94 14.98
CA PHE A 119 -2.31 -3.98 15.37
C PHE A 119 -3.01 -3.65 16.70
N HIS A 120 -2.27 -3.15 17.69
CA HIS A 120 -2.85 -2.73 18.96
C HIS A 120 -3.90 -1.63 18.76
N GLN A 121 -3.61 -0.61 17.94
CA GLN A 121 -4.55 0.45 17.57
C GLN A 121 -5.78 -0.11 16.86
N VAL A 122 -5.63 -1.11 15.98
CA VAL A 122 -6.76 -1.79 15.34
C VAL A 122 -7.69 -2.42 16.37
N PHE A 123 -7.16 -3.12 17.36
CA PHE A 123 -7.98 -3.74 18.41
C PHE A 123 -8.67 -2.73 19.33
N GLN A 124 -8.10 -1.53 19.51
CA GLN A 124 -8.72 -0.48 20.32
C GLN A 124 -9.79 0.31 19.54
N ILE A 125 -9.55 0.59 18.26
CA ILE A 125 -10.35 1.51 17.46
C ILE A 125 -11.45 0.77 16.68
N CYS A 126 -11.12 -0.33 16.02
CA CYS A 126 -12.10 -1.06 15.22
C CYS A 126 -13.00 -1.90 16.15
N ILE A 127 -14.27 -1.53 16.23
CA ILE A 127 -15.28 -2.28 16.98
C ILE A 127 -15.66 -3.53 16.18
N PHE A 128 -15.71 -4.70 16.85
CA PHE A 128 -15.83 -6.03 16.23
C PHE A 128 -14.62 -6.40 15.37
N THR A 129 -14.49 -7.66 14.94
CA THR A 129 -13.39 -8.08 14.04
C THR A 129 -13.74 -7.67 12.61
N PRO A 130 -13.18 -6.58 12.05
CA PRO A 130 -13.51 -6.16 10.69
C PRO A 130 -12.96 -7.16 9.66
N ILE A 131 -13.67 -7.32 8.55
CA ILE A 131 -13.22 -8.16 7.43
C ILE A 131 -12.16 -7.47 6.55
N GLY A 132 -11.88 -6.20 6.83
CA GLY A 132 -10.80 -5.45 6.20
C GLY A 132 -10.38 -4.27 7.05
N VAL A 133 -9.08 -3.98 7.06
CA VAL A 133 -8.46 -2.94 7.87
C VAL A 133 -7.43 -2.20 7.04
N GLN A 134 -7.38 -0.87 7.20
CA GLN A 134 -6.19 -0.09 6.91
C GLN A 134 -5.88 0.75 8.14
N MET A 135 -4.70 0.61 8.71
CA MET A 135 -4.23 1.40 9.85
C MET A 135 -2.90 2.05 9.46
N LYS A 136 -2.87 3.38 9.46
CA LYS A 136 -1.67 4.16 9.13
C LYS A 136 -1.22 4.93 10.35
N LEU A 137 -0.04 4.60 10.84
CA LEU A 137 0.72 5.38 11.80
C LEU A 137 1.74 6.26 11.06
N GLN A 138 2.42 7.15 11.79
CA GLN A 138 3.41 8.05 11.20
C GLN A 138 4.57 7.27 10.54
N ASP A 139 5.11 6.25 11.21
CA ASP A 139 6.26 5.49 10.70
C ASP A 139 5.95 4.09 10.14
N CYS A 140 4.70 3.64 10.18
CA CYS A 140 4.30 2.36 9.58
C CYS A 140 2.82 2.29 9.24
N ARG A 141 2.43 1.30 8.45
CA ARG A 141 1.03 0.97 8.19
C ARG A 141 0.83 -0.52 8.05
N ILE A 142 -0.37 -0.98 8.40
CA ILE A 142 -0.86 -2.33 8.12
C ILE A 142 -2.15 -2.26 7.32
N ARG A 143 -2.34 -3.24 6.43
CA ARG A 143 -3.59 -3.51 5.75
C ARG A 143 -3.92 -4.99 5.89
N LEU A 144 -5.19 -5.29 6.15
CA LEU A 144 -5.75 -6.64 6.21
C LEU A 144 -7.00 -6.71 5.34
N SER A 145 -7.27 -7.84 4.70
CA SER A 145 -8.48 -8.05 3.92
C SER A 145 -8.84 -9.54 3.83
N CYS A 146 -10.13 -9.87 3.89
CA CYS A 146 -10.66 -11.20 3.53
C CYS A 146 -10.77 -11.40 2.02
N TYR A 147 -10.81 -10.30 1.27
CA TYR A 147 -10.63 -10.32 -0.16
C TYR A 147 -9.14 -10.32 -0.43
N ALA A 148 -8.69 -10.99 -1.49
CA ALA A 148 -7.34 -10.75 -1.98
C ALA A 148 -7.08 -9.25 -2.02
N ASP A 149 -5.85 -8.80 -1.73
CA ASP A 149 -5.42 -7.48 -2.21
C ASP A 149 -5.45 -7.57 -3.74
N THR A 150 -6.66 -7.46 -4.28
CA THR A 150 -6.93 -7.38 -5.69
C THR A 150 -6.32 -6.05 -6.08
N GLU A 151 -5.37 -6.12 -7.00
CA GLU A 151 -5.09 -5.08 -7.98
C GLU A 151 -6.29 -4.13 -8.15
N ASP A 152 -6.06 -2.82 -8.18
CA ASP A 152 -7.13 -1.88 -8.47
C ASP A 152 -7.44 -1.94 -9.97
N LYS A 153 -8.48 -2.71 -10.30
CA LYS A 153 -8.92 -3.05 -11.66
C LYS A 153 -9.66 -1.91 -12.37
N THR A 154 -9.69 -0.73 -11.79
CA THR A 154 -10.41 0.40 -12.37
C THR A 154 -9.77 0.82 -13.69
N VAL A 155 -10.52 0.75 -14.79
CA VAL A 155 -10.11 1.30 -16.09
C VAL A 155 -10.11 2.83 -16.00
N VAL A 156 -8.96 3.44 -16.24
CA VAL A 156 -8.74 4.89 -16.19
C VAL A 156 -9.01 5.51 -17.55
N SER A 157 -8.49 4.90 -18.63
CA SER A 157 -8.68 5.40 -19.99
C SER A 157 -8.42 4.30 -21.02
N TYR A 158 -8.93 4.48 -22.24
CA TYR A 158 -8.65 3.62 -23.37
C TYR A 158 -8.60 4.42 -24.66
N VAL A 159 -7.83 3.92 -25.63
CA VAL A 159 -7.74 4.45 -26.98
C VAL A 159 -7.71 3.28 -27.95
N CYS A 160 -8.61 3.28 -28.94
CA CYS A 160 -8.65 2.27 -29.99
C CYS A 160 -8.32 2.92 -31.33
N SER A 161 -7.59 2.22 -32.20
CA SER A 161 -7.44 2.63 -33.60
C SER A 161 -8.80 2.64 -34.30
N SER A 162 -8.99 3.58 -35.23
CA SER A 162 -10.13 3.59 -36.15
C SER A 162 -9.96 2.61 -37.32
N GLN A 163 -8.72 2.15 -37.56
CA GLN A 163 -8.43 1.14 -38.56
C GLN A 163 -8.64 -0.25 -37.96
N MET A 164 -9.24 -1.14 -38.76
CA MET A 164 -9.62 -2.48 -38.36
C MET A 164 -8.82 -3.52 -39.15
N TYR A 165 -8.51 -4.64 -38.52
CA TYR A 165 -8.07 -5.82 -39.27
C TYR A 165 -9.29 -6.62 -39.75
N SER A 166 -9.16 -7.27 -40.91
CA SER A 166 -10.22 -8.12 -41.45
C SER A 166 -10.48 -9.33 -40.54
N GLU A 167 -11.73 -9.77 -40.41
CA GLU A 167 -12.07 -10.99 -39.67
C GLU A 167 -11.39 -12.23 -40.23
N ASP A 168 -11.08 -12.24 -41.53
CA ASP A 168 -10.36 -13.31 -42.21
C ASP A 168 -8.83 -13.22 -42.01
N ASN A 169 -8.32 -12.18 -41.34
CA ASN A 169 -6.90 -12.05 -41.03
C ASN A 169 -6.52 -12.92 -39.82
N SER A 170 -6.42 -14.22 -40.08
CA SER A 170 -5.99 -15.21 -39.10
C SER A 170 -4.56 -14.99 -38.61
N TYR A 171 -3.69 -14.39 -39.44
CA TYR A 171 -2.30 -14.10 -39.09
C TYR A 171 -2.19 -12.99 -38.03
N PHE A 172 -2.86 -11.86 -38.23
CA PHE A 172 -2.86 -10.77 -37.24
C PHE A 172 -3.53 -11.22 -35.93
N THR A 173 -4.65 -11.94 -36.02
CA THR A 173 -5.33 -12.49 -34.84
C THR A 173 -4.43 -13.44 -34.05
N TYR A 174 -3.66 -14.29 -34.74
CA TYR A 174 -2.70 -15.18 -34.10
C TYR A 174 -1.56 -14.40 -33.45
N ALA A 175 -0.95 -13.45 -34.17
CA ALA A 175 0.11 -12.59 -33.66
C ALA A 175 -0.33 -11.79 -32.43
N LEU A 176 -1.55 -11.25 -32.45
CA LEU A 176 -2.13 -10.50 -31.35
C LEU A 176 -2.34 -11.36 -30.10
N ASN A 177 -2.94 -12.55 -30.24
CA ASN A 177 -3.13 -13.48 -29.11
C ASN A 177 -1.80 -13.98 -28.55
N TYR A 178 -0.82 -14.25 -29.41
CA TYR A 178 0.53 -14.60 -28.98
C TYR A 178 1.14 -13.46 -28.14
N MET A 179 1.04 -12.23 -28.64
CA MET A 179 1.61 -11.06 -27.96
C MET A 179 0.92 -10.69 -26.67
N MET A 180 -0.40 -10.86 -26.57
CA MET A 180 -1.14 -10.71 -25.31
C MET A 180 -0.52 -11.56 -24.22
N ARG A 181 -0.36 -12.87 -24.49
CA ARG A 181 0.15 -13.82 -23.51
C ARG A 181 1.60 -13.50 -23.16
N LEU A 182 2.44 -13.29 -24.18
CA LEU A 182 3.86 -12.99 -23.97
C LEU A 182 4.05 -11.74 -23.12
N VAL A 183 3.37 -10.64 -23.45
CA VAL A 183 3.54 -9.39 -22.71
C VAL A 183 3.03 -9.53 -21.28
N ALA A 184 1.89 -10.20 -21.05
CA ALA A 184 1.39 -10.41 -19.70
C ALA A 184 2.33 -11.27 -18.83
N GLU A 185 2.96 -12.29 -19.41
CA GLU A 185 3.91 -13.16 -18.71
C GLU A 185 5.26 -12.45 -18.46
N GLU A 186 5.76 -11.71 -19.44
CA GLU A 186 7.12 -11.15 -19.39
C GLU A 186 7.22 -9.81 -18.65
N THR A 187 6.14 -9.02 -18.58
CA THR A 187 6.14 -7.68 -17.94
C THR A 187 6.64 -7.76 -16.50
N ALA A 188 6.12 -8.70 -15.73
CA ALA A 188 6.51 -8.89 -14.33
C ALA A 188 7.96 -9.37 -14.15
N GLU A 189 8.48 -10.12 -15.12
CA GLU A 189 9.83 -10.69 -15.09
C GLU A 189 10.90 -9.69 -15.56
N HIS A 190 10.49 -8.69 -16.34
CA HIS A 190 11.38 -7.70 -16.96
C HIS A 190 11.32 -6.33 -16.28
N GLY A 191 11.12 -6.30 -14.97
CA GLY A 191 11.15 -5.05 -14.20
C GLY A 191 9.87 -4.23 -14.29
N PHE A 192 8.72 -4.88 -14.52
CA PHE A 192 7.39 -4.29 -14.61
C PHE A 192 7.17 -3.37 -15.82
N ASP A 193 8.04 -3.44 -16.82
CA ASP A 193 7.97 -2.69 -18.07
C ASP A 193 8.57 -3.54 -19.19
N TYR A 194 7.76 -3.99 -20.14
CA TYR A 194 8.18 -4.92 -21.18
C TYR A 194 7.61 -4.59 -22.55
N TYR A 195 8.51 -4.46 -23.52
CA TYR A 195 8.20 -4.32 -24.94
C TYR A 195 8.50 -5.64 -25.66
N GLY A 196 7.58 -6.06 -26.52
CA GLY A 196 7.76 -7.25 -27.34
C GLY A 196 7.14 -7.10 -28.72
N HIS A 197 7.43 -8.07 -29.58
CA HIS A 197 6.83 -8.18 -30.91
C HIS A 197 6.59 -9.65 -31.27
N SER A 198 5.59 -9.89 -32.11
CA SER A 198 5.26 -11.24 -32.58
C SER A 198 6.42 -11.82 -33.41
N PRO A 199 6.54 -13.14 -33.56
CA PRO A 199 7.53 -13.74 -34.45
C PRO A 199 7.41 -13.20 -35.88
N ASP A 200 8.54 -13.10 -36.59
CA ASP A 200 8.61 -12.56 -37.94
C ASP A 200 7.55 -13.17 -38.88
N GLY A 201 6.75 -12.32 -39.50
CA GLY A 201 5.62 -12.71 -40.32
C GLY A 201 5.02 -11.56 -41.13
N LYS A 202 3.94 -11.86 -41.85
CA LYS A 202 3.26 -10.90 -42.73
C LYS A 202 2.50 -9.80 -41.97
N ASP A 203 2.01 -10.14 -40.77
CA ASP A 203 1.15 -9.29 -39.95
C ASP A 203 1.74 -9.22 -38.53
N MET A 204 2.72 -8.33 -38.35
CA MET A 204 3.43 -8.17 -37.07
C MET A 204 2.60 -7.37 -36.07
N VAL A 205 2.68 -7.77 -34.80
CA VAL A 205 2.12 -7.04 -33.67
C VAL A 205 3.26 -6.65 -32.74
N TYR A 206 3.30 -5.36 -32.39
CA TYR A 206 4.17 -4.81 -31.36
C TYR A 206 3.33 -4.52 -30.14
N ALA A 207 3.83 -4.85 -28.95
CA ALA A 207 3.07 -4.69 -27.73
C ALA A 207 3.94 -4.27 -26.56
N HIS A 208 3.32 -3.55 -25.62
CA HIS A 208 3.95 -2.99 -24.44
C HIS A 208 3.04 -3.22 -23.22
N GLY A 209 3.61 -3.78 -22.17
CA GLY A 209 2.98 -3.95 -20.87
C GLY A 209 3.75 -3.18 -19.82
N VAL A 210 3.04 -2.47 -18.95
CA VAL A 210 3.61 -1.80 -17.78
C VAL A 210 2.76 -2.10 -16.57
N CYS A 211 3.40 -2.33 -15.43
CA CYS A 211 2.75 -2.46 -14.15
C CYS A 211 3.31 -1.44 -13.16
N ASN A 212 2.49 -1.10 -12.17
CA ASN A 212 2.95 -0.44 -10.96
C ASN A 212 3.96 -1.37 -10.26
N GLY A 213 5.21 -0.94 -10.09
CA GLY A 213 6.29 -1.75 -9.51
C GLY A 213 6.08 -2.16 -8.04
N LYS A 214 4.96 -1.76 -7.42
CA LYS A 214 4.50 -2.23 -6.10
C LYS A 214 3.72 -3.53 -6.15
N LEU A 215 3.29 -3.97 -7.34
CA LEU A 215 2.58 -5.23 -7.50
C LEU A 215 3.55 -6.41 -7.32
N SER A 216 3.05 -7.52 -6.77
CA SER A 216 3.73 -8.80 -6.95
C SER A 216 3.72 -9.23 -8.42
N LYS A 217 4.62 -10.14 -8.80
CA LYS A 217 4.69 -10.64 -10.18
C LYS A 217 3.35 -11.20 -10.68
N ASN A 218 2.69 -12.02 -9.86
CA ASN A 218 1.38 -12.59 -10.20
C ASN A 218 0.29 -11.53 -10.35
N GLN A 219 0.30 -10.49 -9.50
CA GLN A 219 -0.64 -9.37 -9.62
C GLN A 219 -0.37 -8.56 -10.91
N CYS A 220 0.89 -8.31 -11.25
CA CYS A 220 1.23 -7.64 -12.50
C CYS A 220 0.77 -8.44 -13.72
N THR A 221 1.08 -9.74 -13.78
CA THR A 221 0.63 -10.61 -14.86
C THR A 221 -0.89 -10.62 -14.97
N GLY A 222 -1.61 -10.75 -13.85
CA GLY A 222 -3.07 -10.66 -13.80
C GLY A 222 -3.59 -9.34 -14.38
N CYS A 223 -3.00 -8.22 -13.96
CA CYS A 223 -3.41 -6.88 -14.39
C CYS A 223 -3.32 -6.71 -15.90
N VAL A 224 -2.17 -7.08 -16.47
CA VAL A 224 -1.92 -6.95 -17.90
C VAL A 224 -2.85 -7.87 -18.70
N PHE A 225 -3.12 -9.09 -18.22
CA PHE A 225 -4.09 -9.99 -18.84
C PHE A 225 -5.50 -9.38 -18.87
N GLU A 226 -5.96 -8.82 -17.75
CA GLU A 226 -7.28 -8.23 -17.66
C GLU A 226 -7.40 -6.93 -18.48
N ALA A 227 -6.38 -6.06 -18.46
CA ALA A 227 -6.34 -4.85 -19.28
C ALA A 227 -6.44 -5.17 -20.78
N PHE A 228 -5.88 -6.29 -21.23
CA PHE A 228 -6.10 -6.76 -22.59
C PHE A 228 -7.51 -7.30 -22.80
N GLY A 229 -8.06 -8.03 -21.82
CA GLY A 229 -9.46 -8.46 -21.85
C GLY A 229 -10.42 -7.30 -22.11
N ASP A 230 -10.20 -6.17 -21.44
CA ASP A 230 -10.99 -4.94 -21.60
C ASP A 230 -10.96 -4.39 -23.04
N VAL A 231 -9.92 -4.67 -23.83
CA VAL A 231 -9.87 -4.25 -25.24
C VAL A 231 -11.05 -4.84 -26.02
N PHE A 232 -11.45 -6.07 -25.73
CA PHE A 232 -12.57 -6.70 -26.45
C PHE A 232 -13.92 -6.06 -26.12
N ASP A 233 -14.06 -5.57 -24.89
CA ASP A 233 -15.30 -4.92 -24.43
C ASP A 233 -15.35 -3.44 -24.85
N LEU A 234 -14.21 -2.73 -24.78
CA LEU A 234 -14.09 -1.30 -25.07
C LEU A 234 -13.89 -1.00 -26.56
N CYS A 235 -13.28 -1.92 -27.30
CA CYS A 235 -12.98 -1.81 -28.73
C CYS A 235 -13.55 -3.00 -29.54
N PRO A 236 -14.88 -3.19 -29.59
CA PRO A 236 -15.50 -4.40 -30.18
C PRO A 236 -15.28 -4.55 -31.70
N TRP A 237 -14.76 -3.53 -32.39
CA TRP A 237 -14.55 -3.50 -33.83
C TRP A 237 -13.17 -3.99 -34.29
N LYS A 238 -12.41 -4.71 -33.46
CA LYS A 238 -11.13 -5.35 -33.86
C LYS A 238 -10.11 -4.34 -34.43
N PRO A 239 -9.66 -3.37 -33.64
CA PRO A 239 -8.73 -2.36 -34.12
C PRO A 239 -7.33 -2.96 -34.35
N ILE A 240 -6.56 -2.39 -35.29
CA ILE A 240 -5.15 -2.77 -35.53
C ILE A 240 -4.19 -2.28 -34.43
N GLY A 241 -4.70 -1.52 -33.47
CA GLY A 241 -3.96 -1.00 -32.33
C GLY A 241 -4.92 -0.55 -31.24
N ALA A 242 -4.56 -0.79 -29.99
CA ALA A 242 -5.31 -0.30 -28.84
C ALA A 242 -4.41 -0.10 -27.63
N GLN A 243 -4.82 0.80 -26.74
CA GLN A 243 -4.23 1.00 -25.44
C GLN A 243 -5.34 1.03 -24.39
N VAL A 244 -5.13 0.31 -23.29
CA VAL A 244 -5.98 0.37 -22.10
C VAL A 244 -5.08 0.68 -20.91
N GLU A 245 -5.46 1.71 -20.16
CA GLU A 245 -4.85 2.10 -18.90
C GLU A 245 -5.79 1.70 -17.76
N ARG A 246 -5.31 0.85 -16.86
CA ARG A 246 -5.87 0.62 -15.53
C ARG A 246 -5.03 1.37 -14.49
N LEU A 247 -5.53 1.46 -13.26
CA LEU A 247 -4.81 2.20 -12.21
C LEU A 247 -3.41 1.65 -11.94
N ASP A 248 -3.26 0.32 -11.97
CA ASP A 248 -2.01 -0.36 -11.62
C ASP A 248 -1.28 -1.00 -12.82
N CYS A 249 -1.81 -0.92 -14.04
CA CYS A 249 -1.11 -1.37 -15.24
C CYS A 249 -1.67 -0.77 -16.54
N ARG A 250 -0.89 -0.94 -17.60
CA ARG A 250 -1.24 -0.55 -18.96
C ARG A 250 -0.88 -1.65 -19.93
N ILE A 251 -1.73 -1.85 -20.93
CA ILE A 251 -1.38 -2.58 -22.14
C ILE A 251 -1.51 -1.65 -23.35
N ARG A 252 -0.59 -1.77 -24.30
CA ARG A 252 -0.70 -1.17 -25.63
C ARG A 252 -0.25 -2.18 -26.68
N TYR A 253 -0.95 -2.23 -27.80
CA TYR A 253 -0.44 -2.88 -29.02
C TYR A 253 -0.71 -2.04 -30.26
N GLU A 254 0.11 -2.25 -31.28
CA GLU A 254 0.04 -1.59 -32.58
C GLU A 254 0.54 -2.57 -33.67
N ASN A 255 0.18 -2.31 -34.93
CA ASN A 255 0.73 -3.02 -36.09
C ASN A 255 2.02 -2.39 -36.66
N TYR A 256 2.62 -1.46 -35.92
CA TYR A 256 3.88 -0.79 -36.24
C TYR A 256 4.76 -0.71 -34.99
N PRO A 257 6.09 -0.66 -35.13
CA PRO A 257 6.99 -0.57 -33.99
C PRO A 257 6.84 0.76 -33.24
N PHE A 258 6.81 0.68 -31.91
CA PHE A 258 6.84 1.83 -31.02
C PHE A 258 7.73 1.53 -29.80
N MET A 259 8.36 2.59 -29.26
CA MET A 259 9.14 2.60 -28.02
C MET A 259 8.56 3.68 -27.11
#